data_AF-A0A516NXF3-F1
#
_entry.id   AF-A0A516NXF3-F1
#
_cell.length_a   1.000
_cell.length_b   1.000
_cell.length_c   1.000
_cell.angle_alpha   90.00
_cell.angle_beta   90.00
_cell.angle_gamma   90.00
#
_symmetry.space_group_name_H-M   'P 1'
#
loop_
_entity.id
_entity.type
_entity.pdbx_description
1 polymer ?
#
loop_
_entity_poly.entity_id
_entity_poly.type
_entity_poly.pdbx_seq_one_letter_code
_entity_poly.pdbx_strand_id
1 'polypeptide(L)'
;MVDEQAEERPRDRELVTCRLGLDGESPETLTLLGARLGVSRDRARQLYTRAVGQMVRRVQGTGHPDTAVFAERYPVGLGDERLVRTLLAETYATDSDIAAQDWAYLKLRLAGHDLQDSKRLAGFVFQRIAGWQQKGRWHLLPAAKPEEVPAGIWNPWLRRVEWADGTPEELPDGPARRLDFDDDGRGTMFAEKLGREVTFDTGLQARLLRMLDGSERVEEFQEYPGAVEYELDGAQRVHHPSVAVRFADGRVVLIDVIPLGHAAVHANRAKATAGRGYAHARGWGWLVWTGSQSGVADLMRRQVDARTENILRNRLADGPVDWVELRRIREETGMELLDFAALVLKHGWRWDRGPFRLSRES
;
A
#
# COMPACT_ATOMS: atom_id res chain seq x y z
N MET A 1 -3.32 20.52 -3.35
CA MET A 1 -2.13 20.44 -4.24
C MET A 1 -2.39 19.69 -5.54
N VAL A 2 -2.55 18.35 -5.56
CA VAL A 2 -2.76 17.61 -6.83
C VAL A 2 -4.11 17.93 -7.46
N ASP A 3 -5.16 18.10 -6.65
CA ASP A 3 -6.48 18.50 -7.15
C ASP A 3 -6.49 19.91 -7.75
N GLU A 4 -5.70 20.86 -7.22
CA GLU A 4 -5.55 22.19 -7.80
C GLU A 4 -4.86 22.17 -9.17
N GLN A 5 -4.04 21.15 -9.46
CA GLN A 5 -3.49 20.95 -10.81
C GLN A 5 -4.52 20.40 -11.79
N ALA A 6 -5.63 19.83 -11.31
CA ALA A 6 -6.63 19.18 -12.13
C ALA A 6 -7.40 20.13 -13.04
N GLU A 7 -7.65 21.35 -12.57
CA GLU A 7 -8.41 22.35 -13.32
C GLU A 7 -7.68 22.78 -14.60
N GLU A 8 -6.35 22.86 -14.53
CA GLU A 8 -5.53 23.29 -15.66
C GLU A 8 -5.02 22.11 -16.51
N ARG A 9 -4.76 20.95 -15.88
CA ARG A 9 -4.04 19.81 -16.50
C ARG A 9 -4.53 18.45 -15.97
N PRO A 10 -5.71 17.99 -16.42
CA PRO A 10 -6.32 16.75 -15.91
C PRO A 10 -5.43 15.51 -16.13
N ARG A 11 -4.67 15.45 -17.23
CA ARG A 11 -3.72 14.35 -17.51
C ARG A 11 -2.53 14.32 -16.56
N ASP A 12 -2.02 15.49 -16.14
CA ASP A 12 -0.91 15.55 -15.20
C ASP A 12 -1.39 15.14 -13.79
N ARG A 13 -2.63 15.51 -13.41
CA ARG A 13 -3.29 15.05 -12.18
C ARG A 13 -3.41 13.52 -12.15
N GLU A 14 -4.01 12.92 -13.17
CA GLU A 14 -4.19 11.46 -13.24
C GLU A 14 -2.84 10.75 -13.13
N LEU A 15 -1.83 11.20 -13.88
CA LEU A 15 -0.50 10.62 -13.86
C LEU A 15 0.14 10.67 -12.46
N VAL A 16 0.04 11.79 -11.75
CA VAL A 16 0.59 11.94 -10.40
C VAL A 16 -0.21 11.11 -9.39
N THR A 17 -1.54 11.10 -9.48
CA THR A 17 -2.42 10.31 -8.63
C THR A 17 -2.11 8.82 -8.72
N CYS A 18 -2.10 8.25 -9.93
CA CYS A 18 -1.84 6.84 -10.13
C CYS A 18 -0.39 6.46 -9.78
N ARG A 19 0.60 7.31 -10.14
CA ARG A 19 2.01 7.04 -9.80
C ARG A 19 2.26 7.00 -8.30
N LEU A 20 1.57 7.81 -7.52
CA LEU A 20 1.79 7.94 -6.08
C LEU A 20 0.76 7.19 -5.23
N GLY A 21 -0.32 6.66 -5.81
CA GLY A 21 -1.41 6.00 -5.09
C GLY A 21 -2.22 6.96 -4.20
N LEU A 22 -2.51 8.16 -4.71
CA LEU A 22 -3.15 9.22 -3.92
C LEU A 22 -4.63 8.96 -3.65
N ASP A 23 -5.32 8.28 -4.56
CA ASP A 23 -6.74 7.93 -4.45
C ASP A 23 -7.01 6.75 -3.49
N GLY A 24 -5.96 6.23 -2.85
CA GLY A 24 -6.05 5.06 -1.96
C GLY A 24 -5.75 3.74 -2.66
N GLU A 25 -5.55 3.75 -3.99
CA GLU A 25 -5.01 2.61 -4.72
C GLU A 25 -3.50 2.46 -4.53
N SER A 26 -2.99 1.28 -4.85
CA SER A 26 -1.56 1.01 -4.84
C SER A 26 -0.85 1.84 -5.91
N PRO A 27 0.36 2.37 -5.65
CA PRO A 27 1.12 3.10 -6.65
C PRO A 27 1.38 2.28 -7.92
N GLU A 28 1.20 2.88 -9.09
CA GLU A 28 1.46 2.24 -10.37
C GLU A 28 2.90 2.43 -10.85
N THR A 29 3.43 1.44 -11.56
CA THR A 29 4.74 1.53 -12.21
C THR A 29 4.68 2.43 -13.45
N LEU A 30 5.83 2.97 -13.86
CA LEU A 30 5.91 3.80 -15.06
C LEU A 30 5.60 3.01 -16.34
N THR A 31 5.80 1.68 -16.33
CA THR A 31 5.41 0.81 -17.44
C THR A 31 3.90 0.71 -17.57
N LEU A 32 3.19 0.46 -16.46
CA LEU A 32 1.71 0.43 -16.45
C LEU A 32 1.11 1.79 -16.85
N LEU A 33 1.68 2.88 -16.34
CA LEU A 33 1.26 4.24 -16.71
C LEU A 33 1.52 4.54 -18.18
N GLY A 34 2.65 4.09 -18.74
CA GLY A 34 2.95 4.20 -20.16
C GLY A 34 1.92 3.47 -21.01
N ALA A 35 1.60 2.21 -20.65
CA ALA A 35 0.58 1.42 -21.34
C ALA A 35 -0.80 2.09 -21.28
N ARG A 36 -1.21 2.61 -20.11
CA ARG A 36 -2.47 3.33 -19.94
C ARG A 36 -2.56 4.58 -20.81
N LEU A 37 -1.47 5.35 -20.89
CA LEU A 37 -1.41 6.60 -21.64
C LEU A 37 -1.06 6.41 -23.13
N GLY A 38 -0.82 5.18 -23.59
CA GLY A 38 -0.39 4.90 -24.96
C GLY A 38 1.00 5.44 -25.30
N VAL A 39 1.91 5.51 -24.33
CA VAL A 39 3.28 6.03 -24.51
C VAL A 39 4.32 5.06 -23.95
N SER A 40 5.59 5.22 -24.34
CA SER A 40 6.67 4.43 -23.77
C SER A 40 6.87 4.71 -22.27
N ARG A 41 7.45 3.75 -21.55
CA ARG A 41 7.87 3.90 -20.14
C ARG A 41 8.69 5.17 -19.91
N ASP A 42 9.67 5.43 -20.79
CA ASP A 42 10.51 6.63 -20.69
C ASP A 42 9.70 7.92 -20.88
N ARG A 43 8.74 7.90 -21.82
CA ARG A 43 7.87 9.05 -22.04
C ARG A 43 6.95 9.30 -20.83
N ALA A 44 6.41 8.25 -20.22
CA ALA A 44 5.64 8.37 -18.97
C ALA A 44 6.50 9.00 -17.86
N ARG A 45 7.76 8.55 -17.70
CA ARG A 45 8.72 9.12 -16.74
C ARG A 45 8.95 10.63 -16.94
N GLN A 46 9.15 11.04 -18.19
CA GLN A 46 9.34 12.46 -18.55
C GLN A 46 8.11 13.29 -18.22
N LEU A 47 6.91 12.80 -18.57
CA LEU A 47 5.64 13.47 -18.28
C LEU A 47 5.45 13.63 -16.77
N TYR A 48 5.72 12.58 -16.00
CA TYR A 48 5.60 12.59 -14.54
C TYR A 48 6.57 13.59 -13.91
N THR A 49 7.86 13.53 -14.29
CA THR A 49 8.90 14.45 -13.79
C THR A 49 8.52 15.91 -14.06
N ARG A 50 7.98 16.18 -15.26
CA ARG A 50 7.51 17.52 -15.65
C ARG A 50 6.33 17.98 -14.80
N ALA A 51 5.33 17.12 -14.59
CA ALA A 51 4.15 17.42 -13.78
C ALA A 51 4.55 17.73 -12.32
N VAL A 52 5.35 16.87 -11.69
CA VAL A 52 5.87 17.09 -10.33
C VAL A 52 6.71 18.36 -10.24
N GLY A 53 7.60 18.60 -11.20
CA GLY A 53 8.44 19.80 -11.21
C GLY A 53 7.64 21.11 -11.36
N GLN A 54 6.51 21.07 -12.07
CA GLN A 54 5.60 22.22 -12.16
C GLN A 54 4.80 22.40 -10.87
N MET A 55 4.35 21.30 -10.26
CA MET A 55 3.66 21.31 -8.98
C MET A 55 4.51 21.98 -7.90
N VAL A 56 5.75 21.49 -7.73
CA VAL A 56 6.70 22.04 -6.75
C VAL A 56 6.98 23.53 -7.01
N ARG A 57 7.19 23.94 -8.27
CA ARG A 57 7.44 25.36 -8.61
C ARG A 57 6.23 26.25 -8.31
N ARG A 58 5.01 25.78 -8.59
CA ARG A 58 3.79 26.53 -8.27
C ARG A 58 3.66 26.73 -6.77
N VAL A 59 3.85 25.68 -5.97
CA VAL A 59 3.80 25.77 -4.51
C VAL A 59 4.87 26.71 -3.97
N GLN A 60 6.12 26.59 -4.44
CA GLN A 60 7.22 27.47 -4.00
C GLN A 60 7.02 28.93 -4.44
N GLY A 61 6.40 29.18 -5.61
CA GLY A 61 6.15 30.53 -6.12
C GLY A 61 4.94 31.22 -5.51
N THR A 62 3.91 30.46 -5.10
CA THR A 62 2.65 30.99 -4.55
C THR A 62 2.59 30.92 -3.03
N GLY A 63 3.38 30.05 -2.40
CA GLY A 63 3.24 29.72 -0.98
C GLY A 63 1.98 28.91 -0.65
N HIS A 64 1.24 28.43 -1.65
CA HIS A 64 0.00 27.67 -1.47
C HIS A 64 0.03 26.33 -2.21
N PRO A 65 -0.51 25.23 -1.63
CA PRO A 65 -0.97 25.14 -0.24
C PRO A 65 0.18 25.19 0.76
N ASP A 66 -0.14 25.39 2.05
CA ASP A 66 0.84 25.36 3.13
C ASP A 66 1.53 23.98 3.20
N THR A 67 2.85 23.98 3.04
CA THR A 67 3.69 22.78 3.11
C THR A 67 4.46 22.65 4.43
N ALA A 68 4.14 23.44 5.46
CA ALA A 68 4.80 23.40 6.76
C ALA A 68 4.85 21.99 7.37
N VAL A 69 3.83 21.16 7.12
CA VAL A 69 3.82 19.75 7.57
C VAL A 69 5.00 18.95 7.02
N PHE A 70 5.44 19.22 5.79
CA PHE A 70 6.62 18.58 5.20
C PHE A 70 7.90 19.13 5.81
N ALA A 71 7.99 20.45 6.03
CA ALA A 71 9.16 21.07 6.66
C ALA A 71 9.37 20.60 8.11
N GLU A 72 8.29 20.43 8.86
CA GLU A 72 8.30 19.88 10.22
C GLU A 72 8.75 18.41 10.22
N ARG A 73 8.25 17.62 9.26
CA ARG A 73 8.53 16.18 9.17
C ARG A 73 9.91 15.86 8.60
N TYR A 74 10.41 16.68 7.68
CA TYR A 74 11.69 16.53 7.01
C TYR A 74 12.51 17.84 7.08
N PRO A 75 12.95 18.28 8.27
CA PRO A 75 13.68 19.54 8.41
C PRO A 75 14.94 19.59 7.57
N VAL A 76 15.20 20.73 6.94
CA VAL A 76 16.47 21.02 6.27
C VAL A 76 17.60 21.02 7.31
N GLY A 77 18.73 20.40 6.96
CA GLY A 77 19.87 20.26 7.87
C GLY A 77 19.76 19.10 8.86
N LEU A 78 18.65 18.35 8.87
CA LEU A 78 18.60 17.06 9.58
C LEU A 78 19.55 16.07 8.88
N GLY A 79 20.30 15.28 9.66
CA GLY A 79 21.26 14.34 9.10
C GLY A 79 20.63 13.35 8.11
N ASP A 80 21.31 13.12 6.99
CA ASP A 80 20.85 12.28 5.86
C ASP A 80 20.33 10.92 6.31
N GLU A 81 21.05 10.23 7.19
CA GLU A 81 20.68 8.91 7.69
C GLU A 81 19.30 8.91 8.35
N ARG A 82 19.01 9.95 9.16
CA ARG A 82 17.74 10.08 9.86
C ARG A 82 16.60 10.41 8.90
N LEU A 83 16.85 11.25 7.90
CA LEU A 83 15.88 11.55 6.84
C LEU A 83 15.55 10.29 6.03
N VAL A 84 16.57 9.58 5.54
CA VAL A 84 16.41 8.34 4.77
C VAL A 84 15.67 7.28 5.59
N ARG A 85 16.01 7.10 6.87
CA ARG A 85 15.31 6.16 7.76
C ARG A 85 13.84 6.54 7.95
N THR A 86 13.54 7.82 8.10
CA THR A 86 12.16 8.31 8.25
C THR A 86 11.35 8.05 6.98
N LEU A 87 11.92 8.38 5.82
CA LEU A 87 11.29 8.15 4.52
C LEU A 87 11.04 6.66 4.26
N LEU A 88 12.01 5.79 4.57
CA LEU A 88 11.86 4.34 4.43
C LEU A 88 10.78 3.78 5.38
N ALA A 89 10.78 4.21 6.63
CA ALA A 89 9.78 3.76 7.60
C ALA A 89 8.36 4.09 7.14
N GLU A 90 8.16 5.26 6.55
CA GLU A 90 6.87 5.65 5.97
C GLU A 90 6.53 4.84 4.73
N THR A 91 7.49 4.64 3.80
CA THR A 91 7.29 3.80 2.61
C THR A 91 6.76 2.42 2.99
N TYR A 92 7.39 1.76 3.97
CA TYR A 92 6.96 0.43 4.45
C TYR A 92 5.64 0.46 5.21
N ALA A 93 5.33 1.56 5.92
CA ALA A 93 4.05 1.70 6.60
C ALA A 93 2.89 1.91 5.61
N THR A 94 3.18 2.37 4.39
CA THR A 94 2.18 2.73 3.39
C THR A 94 2.17 1.84 2.15
N ASP A 95 3.00 0.79 2.10
CA ASP A 95 3.17 -0.13 0.96
C ASP A 95 3.39 0.60 -0.37
N SER A 96 4.25 1.63 -0.34
CA SER A 96 4.50 2.50 -1.48
C SER A 96 5.87 2.29 -2.12
N ASP A 97 6.45 1.09 -1.98
CA ASP A 97 7.80 0.73 -2.45
C ASP A 97 8.02 1.08 -3.93
N ILE A 98 7.04 0.74 -4.79
CA ILE A 98 7.02 1.07 -6.23
C ILE A 98 7.30 2.54 -6.52
N ALA A 99 6.84 3.44 -5.65
CA ALA A 99 6.95 4.90 -5.80
C ALA A 99 7.82 5.54 -4.71
N ALA A 100 8.64 4.76 -3.98
CA ALA A 100 9.38 5.24 -2.83
C ALA A 100 10.33 6.41 -3.15
N GLN A 101 11.05 6.30 -4.28
CA GLN A 101 11.94 7.36 -4.75
C GLN A 101 11.18 8.64 -5.07
N ASP A 102 10.05 8.50 -5.76
CA ASP A 102 9.22 9.61 -6.20
C ASP A 102 8.56 10.32 -5.02
N TRP A 103 8.06 9.55 -4.05
CA TRP A 103 7.55 10.06 -2.79
C TRP A 103 8.63 10.80 -1.99
N ALA A 104 9.82 10.20 -1.85
CA ALA A 104 10.94 10.81 -1.14
C ALA A 104 11.34 12.14 -1.78
N TYR A 105 11.50 12.16 -3.10
CA TYR A 105 11.84 13.38 -3.84
C TYR A 105 10.77 14.47 -3.64
N LEU A 106 9.49 14.14 -3.81
CA LEU A 106 8.41 15.10 -3.66
C LEU A 106 8.34 15.67 -2.24
N LYS A 107 8.34 14.81 -1.22
CA LYS A 107 8.28 15.19 0.20
C LYS A 107 9.42 16.16 0.57
N LEU A 108 10.65 15.86 0.16
CA LEU A 108 11.83 16.69 0.42
C LEU A 108 11.72 18.05 -0.28
N ARG A 109 11.27 18.08 -1.53
CA ARG A 109 11.08 19.34 -2.28
C ARG A 109 10.00 20.23 -1.66
N LEU A 110 8.92 19.65 -1.16
CA LEU A 110 7.86 20.38 -0.44
C LEU A 110 8.30 20.83 0.96
N ALA A 111 9.24 20.12 1.59
CA ALA A 111 9.88 20.49 2.85
C ALA A 111 10.92 21.61 2.70
N GLY A 112 11.25 22.02 1.47
CA GLY A 112 12.18 23.11 1.20
C GLY A 112 13.63 22.69 0.90
N HIS A 113 13.93 21.39 0.82
CA HIS A 113 15.25 20.90 0.40
C HIS A 113 15.51 21.30 -1.05
N ASP A 114 16.76 21.59 -1.41
CA ASP A 114 17.11 21.95 -2.79
C ASP A 114 16.99 20.75 -3.76
N LEU A 115 17.14 21.03 -5.06
CA LEU A 115 16.98 20.03 -6.11
C LEU A 115 18.01 18.90 -6.03
N GLN A 116 19.28 19.21 -5.75
CA GLN A 116 20.36 18.24 -5.75
C GLN A 116 20.28 17.35 -4.51
N ASP A 117 20.04 17.95 -3.33
CA ASP A 117 19.88 17.20 -2.10
C ASP A 117 18.64 16.30 -2.13
N SER A 118 17.52 16.79 -2.65
CA SER A 118 16.32 15.97 -2.81
C SER A 118 16.56 14.76 -3.72
N LYS A 119 17.28 14.93 -4.83
CA LYS A 119 17.62 13.82 -5.74
C LYS A 119 18.56 12.80 -5.08
N ARG A 120 19.59 13.29 -4.38
CA ARG A 120 20.59 12.46 -3.69
C ARG A 120 19.95 11.61 -2.60
N LEU A 121 19.16 12.23 -1.71
CA LEU A 121 18.46 11.53 -0.63
C LEU A 121 17.40 10.55 -1.15
N ALA A 122 16.61 10.94 -2.15
CA ALA A 122 15.67 10.02 -2.80
C ALA A 122 16.40 8.85 -3.47
N GLY A 123 17.59 9.08 -4.03
CA GLY A 123 18.48 8.05 -4.54
C GLY A 123 18.93 7.06 -3.47
N PHE A 124 19.26 7.53 -2.26
CA PHE A 124 19.58 6.64 -1.14
C PHE A 124 18.39 5.79 -0.69
N VAL A 125 17.17 6.35 -0.67
CA VAL A 125 15.94 5.59 -0.43
C VAL A 125 15.78 4.51 -1.50
N PHE A 126 15.90 4.88 -2.78
CA PHE A 126 15.83 3.93 -3.90
C PHE A 126 16.87 2.82 -3.78
N GLN A 127 18.14 3.15 -3.49
CA GLN A 127 19.20 2.15 -3.33
C GLN A 127 18.90 1.16 -2.20
N ARG A 128 18.25 1.61 -1.11
CA ARG A 128 17.82 0.69 -0.05
C ARG A 128 16.70 -0.21 -0.53
N ILE A 129 15.71 0.33 -1.26
CA ILE A 129 14.59 -0.42 -1.84
C ILE A 129 15.08 -1.44 -2.89
N ALA A 130 15.77 -0.97 -3.92
CA ALA A 130 16.38 -1.78 -4.96
C ALA A 130 17.36 -2.80 -4.37
N GLY A 131 18.10 -2.43 -3.33
CA GLY A 131 19.02 -3.32 -2.64
C GLY A 131 18.34 -4.54 -2.03
N TRP A 132 17.14 -4.42 -1.46
CA TRP A 132 16.41 -5.59 -0.93
C TRP A 132 15.59 -6.30 -2.02
N GLN A 133 15.09 -5.58 -3.03
CA GLN A 133 14.42 -6.16 -4.21
C GLN A 133 15.39 -7.03 -5.04
N GLN A 134 16.63 -6.58 -5.26
CA GLN A 134 17.67 -7.33 -5.99
C GLN A 134 18.37 -8.39 -5.14
N LYS A 135 18.43 -8.20 -3.80
CA LYS A 135 18.76 -9.28 -2.86
C LYS A 135 17.68 -10.36 -2.79
N GLY A 136 16.66 -10.34 -3.66
CA GLY A 136 15.82 -11.49 -3.97
C GLY A 136 16.52 -12.57 -4.83
N ARG A 137 17.76 -12.35 -5.30
CA ARG A 137 18.62 -13.38 -5.94
C ARG A 137 19.25 -14.38 -4.94
N TRP A 138 18.48 -14.86 -3.97
CA TRP A 138 18.80 -16.06 -3.18
C TRP A 138 17.76 -17.07 -3.67
N HIS A 139 17.99 -17.90 -4.69
CA HIS A 139 18.95 -19.00 -4.71
C HIS A 139 19.40 -19.34 -6.15
N LEU A 140 20.68 -19.15 -6.47
CA LEU A 140 21.39 -19.87 -7.54
C LEU A 140 22.60 -20.67 -6.99
N LEU A 141 22.76 -20.67 -5.67
CA LEU A 141 23.72 -21.47 -4.93
C LEU A 141 22.93 -22.34 -3.94
N PRO A 142 23.34 -23.60 -3.70
CA PRO A 142 22.63 -24.52 -2.82
C PRO A 142 22.35 -23.85 -1.47
N ALA A 143 21.09 -23.91 -1.03
CA ALA A 143 20.58 -23.20 0.13
C ALA A 143 21.52 -23.34 1.33
N ALA A 144 22.02 -22.22 1.85
CA ALA A 144 22.69 -22.17 3.14
C ALA A 144 21.63 -22.33 4.25
N LYS A 145 21.04 -23.53 4.31
CA LYS A 145 19.89 -23.93 5.13
C LYS A 145 18.64 -23.07 4.88
N PRO A 146 17.46 -23.66 4.61
CA PRO A 146 16.22 -22.90 4.70
C PRO A 146 16.18 -22.27 6.10
N GLU A 147 16.02 -20.95 6.17
CA GLU A 147 15.79 -20.27 7.43
C GLU A 147 14.47 -20.84 7.97
N GLU A 148 14.56 -21.78 8.93
CA GLU A 148 13.39 -22.46 9.49
C GLU A 148 12.41 -21.39 9.97
N VAL A 149 11.30 -21.23 9.25
CA VAL A 149 10.22 -20.33 9.65
C VAL A 149 9.60 -20.96 10.91
N PRO A 150 9.72 -20.36 12.11
CA PRO A 150 9.22 -20.98 13.31
C PRO A 150 7.72 -21.29 13.17
N ALA A 151 7.31 -22.53 13.44
CA ALA A 151 5.93 -22.98 13.28
C ALA A 151 4.90 -22.06 13.98
N GLY A 152 5.30 -21.38 15.05
CA GLY A 152 4.50 -20.40 15.79
C GLY A 152 4.15 -19.12 15.03
N ILE A 153 4.84 -18.75 13.95
CA ILE A 153 4.56 -17.53 13.16
C ILE A 153 3.19 -17.60 12.46
N TRP A 154 2.71 -18.80 12.15
CA TRP A 154 1.45 -19.03 11.44
C TRP A 154 0.22 -18.95 12.35
N ASN A 155 0.36 -19.45 13.58
CA ASN A 155 -0.75 -19.59 14.52
C ASN A 155 -1.52 -18.29 14.80
N PRO A 156 -0.89 -17.10 14.90
CA PRO A 156 -1.62 -15.86 15.16
C PRO A 156 -2.57 -15.48 14.02
N TRP A 157 -2.16 -15.60 12.76
CA TRP A 157 -2.98 -15.11 11.64
C TRP A 157 -3.87 -16.19 11.02
N LEU A 158 -3.52 -17.47 11.09
CA LEU A 158 -4.41 -18.56 10.66
C LEU A 158 -5.74 -18.56 11.43
N ARG A 159 -5.71 -18.16 12.70
CA ARG A 159 -6.92 -18.00 13.54
C ARG A 159 -7.83 -16.84 13.10
N ARG A 160 -7.33 -15.96 12.23
CA ARG A 160 -8.06 -14.80 11.71
C ARG A 160 -8.64 -15.04 10.32
N VAL A 161 -8.40 -16.21 9.74
CA VAL A 161 -8.97 -16.56 8.43
C VAL A 161 -10.48 -16.74 8.59
N GLU A 162 -11.22 -16.04 7.75
CA GLU A 162 -12.66 -16.21 7.60
C GLU A 162 -12.90 -17.36 6.61
N TRP A 163 -13.00 -18.59 7.14
CA TRP A 163 -13.23 -19.78 6.33
C TRP A 163 -14.61 -19.76 5.69
N ALA A 164 -14.68 -20.14 4.42
CA ALA A 164 -15.94 -20.45 3.75
C ALA A 164 -16.38 -21.87 4.08
N ASP A 165 -17.68 -22.13 3.88
CA ASP A 165 -18.24 -23.46 3.94
C ASP A 165 -18.01 -24.20 2.60
N GLY A 166 -18.01 -25.54 2.65
CA GLY A 166 -17.94 -26.39 1.45
C GLY A 166 -16.53 -26.85 1.08
N THR A 167 -16.42 -27.46 -0.10
CA THR A 167 -15.15 -27.95 -0.67
C THR A 167 -14.50 -26.82 -1.47
N PRO A 168 -13.23 -26.46 -1.19
CA PRO A 168 -12.56 -25.41 -1.93
C PRO A 168 -12.32 -25.82 -3.39
N GLU A 169 -12.53 -24.88 -4.31
CA GLU A 169 -12.11 -25.03 -5.71
C GLU A 169 -10.58 -25.11 -5.81
N GLU A 170 -10.10 -25.68 -6.93
CA GLU A 170 -8.69 -25.79 -7.24
C GLU A 170 -8.02 -24.43 -7.45
N LEU A 171 -6.72 -24.35 -7.15
CA LEU A 171 -5.94 -23.14 -7.44
C LEU A 171 -5.78 -22.97 -8.97
N PRO A 172 -5.72 -21.72 -9.46
CA PRO A 172 -5.46 -21.46 -10.86
C PRO A 172 -4.01 -21.80 -11.23
N ASP A 173 -3.78 -22.23 -12.47
CA ASP A 173 -2.46 -22.65 -12.98
C ASP A 173 -1.44 -21.50 -13.13
N GLY A 174 -1.87 -20.25 -12.97
CA GLY A 174 -1.01 -19.09 -13.15
C GLY A 174 -1.66 -17.76 -12.74
N PRO A 175 -0.89 -16.66 -12.80
CA PRO A 175 -1.35 -15.35 -12.36
C PRO A 175 -2.36 -14.76 -13.35
N ALA A 176 -3.44 -14.19 -12.82
CA ALA A 176 -4.50 -13.53 -13.59
C ALA A 176 -4.09 -12.15 -14.15
N ARG A 177 -2.97 -11.59 -13.67
CA ARG A 177 -2.38 -10.36 -14.21
C ARG A 177 -1.14 -10.69 -15.03
N ARG A 178 -0.88 -9.91 -16.08
CA ARG A 178 0.40 -9.98 -16.80
C ARG A 178 1.53 -9.56 -15.85
N LEU A 179 2.49 -10.47 -15.65
CA LEU A 179 3.72 -10.18 -14.92
C LEU A 179 4.72 -9.56 -15.89
N ASP A 180 5.23 -8.38 -15.53
CA ASP A 180 6.30 -7.70 -16.27
C ASP A 180 7.58 -7.82 -15.45
N PHE A 181 8.36 -8.86 -15.74
CA PHE A 181 9.62 -9.16 -15.04
C PHE A 181 10.72 -8.13 -15.33
N ASP A 182 10.57 -7.36 -16.42
CA ASP A 182 11.51 -6.29 -16.80
C ASP A 182 11.11 -4.92 -16.21
N ASP A 183 10.04 -4.89 -15.39
CA ASP A 183 9.63 -3.68 -14.68
C ASP A 183 10.55 -3.43 -13.48
N ASP A 184 11.55 -2.57 -13.66
CA ASP A 184 12.53 -2.15 -12.66
C ASP A 184 11.91 -1.64 -11.33
N GLY A 185 10.60 -1.34 -11.31
CA GLY A 185 9.88 -0.95 -10.10
C GLY A 185 9.45 -2.13 -9.20
N ARG A 186 9.47 -3.37 -9.72
CA ARG A 186 9.04 -4.58 -9.03
C ARG A 186 10.24 -5.37 -8.53
N GLY A 187 10.03 -6.08 -7.43
CA GLY A 187 11.00 -7.08 -6.98
C GLY A 187 10.67 -8.46 -7.54
N THR A 188 11.69 -9.31 -7.60
CA THR A 188 11.56 -10.72 -8.00
C THR A 188 12.16 -11.63 -6.94
N MET A 189 11.65 -12.85 -6.84
CA MET A 189 12.26 -13.93 -6.08
C MET A 189 12.00 -15.27 -6.77
N PHE A 190 12.89 -16.24 -6.59
CA PHE A 190 12.59 -17.62 -6.95
C PHE A 190 11.74 -18.26 -5.86
N ALA A 191 10.60 -18.83 -6.22
CA ALA A 191 9.73 -19.57 -5.30
C ALA A 191 9.94 -21.07 -5.54
N GLU A 192 10.51 -21.76 -4.55
CA GLU A 192 10.85 -23.19 -4.65
C GLU A 192 9.60 -24.06 -4.84
N LYS A 193 8.50 -23.77 -4.13
CA LYS A 193 7.23 -24.50 -4.27
C LYS A 193 6.60 -24.34 -5.65
N LEU A 194 6.89 -23.24 -6.34
CA LEU A 194 6.38 -22.98 -7.69
C LEU A 194 7.37 -23.35 -8.79
N GLY A 195 8.64 -23.61 -8.44
CA GLY A 195 9.70 -23.90 -9.40
C GLY A 195 9.98 -22.79 -10.41
N ARG A 196 9.63 -21.53 -10.10
CA ARG A 196 9.77 -20.38 -11.01
C ARG A 196 10.01 -19.06 -10.27
N GLU A 197 10.43 -18.05 -11.03
CA GLU A 197 10.45 -16.68 -10.52
C GLU A 197 9.02 -16.13 -10.36
N VAL A 198 8.82 -15.41 -9.26
CA VAL A 198 7.60 -14.66 -8.95
C VAL A 198 7.95 -13.18 -8.75
N THR A 199 6.99 -12.30 -9.01
CA THR A 199 7.16 -10.85 -8.81
C THR A 199 6.33 -10.35 -7.64
N PHE A 200 6.79 -9.30 -6.98
CA PHE A 200 6.07 -8.62 -5.91
C PHE A 200 6.23 -7.10 -6.01
N ASP A 201 5.21 -6.40 -5.54
CA ASP A 201 5.09 -4.96 -5.64
C ASP A 201 5.61 -4.26 -4.36
N THR A 202 5.61 -4.94 -3.21
CA THR A 202 6.02 -4.36 -1.91
C THR A 202 6.85 -5.32 -1.06
N GLY A 203 7.60 -4.77 -0.09
CA GLY A 203 8.36 -5.58 0.87
C GLY A 203 7.48 -6.41 1.79
N LEU A 204 6.27 -5.91 2.07
CA LEU A 204 5.25 -6.62 2.83
C LEU A 204 4.80 -7.87 2.06
N GLN A 205 4.49 -7.73 0.77
CA GLN A 205 4.13 -8.86 -0.08
C GLN A 205 5.27 -9.87 -0.22
N ALA A 206 6.51 -9.40 -0.45
CA ALA A 206 7.67 -10.27 -0.52
C ALA A 206 7.87 -11.11 0.76
N ARG A 207 7.60 -10.50 1.92
CA ARG A 207 7.66 -11.20 3.21
C ARG A 207 6.61 -12.29 3.30
N LEU A 208 5.37 -12.03 2.88
CA LEU A 208 4.32 -13.06 2.83
C LEU A 208 4.72 -14.22 1.91
N LEU A 209 5.16 -13.92 0.69
CA LEU A 209 5.54 -14.96 -0.29
C LEU A 209 6.68 -15.83 0.23
N ARG A 210 7.73 -15.25 0.83
CA ARG A 210 8.81 -16.03 1.45
C ARG A 210 8.33 -16.91 2.60
N MET A 211 7.42 -16.41 3.42
CA MET A 211 6.83 -17.22 4.49
C MET A 211 6.09 -18.43 3.88
N LEU A 212 5.26 -18.22 2.86
CA LEU A 212 4.50 -19.29 2.20
C LEU A 212 5.41 -20.32 1.56
N ASP A 213 6.44 -19.88 0.85
CA ASP A 213 7.39 -20.75 0.15
C ASP A 213 8.23 -21.60 1.12
N GLY A 214 8.61 -21.05 2.27
CA GLY A 214 9.37 -21.78 3.30
C GLY A 214 8.54 -22.65 4.25
N SER A 215 7.22 -22.72 4.09
CA SER A 215 6.33 -23.39 5.06
C SER A 215 5.97 -24.82 4.65
N GLU A 216 6.20 -25.78 5.55
CA GLU A 216 5.73 -27.17 5.37
C GLU A 216 4.21 -27.30 5.42
N ARG A 217 3.51 -26.32 6.02
CA ARG A 217 2.04 -26.33 6.10
C ARG A 217 1.39 -25.93 4.78
N VAL A 218 2.14 -25.27 3.90
CA VAL A 218 1.67 -24.85 2.59
C VAL A 218 2.01 -25.95 1.60
N GLU A 219 0.98 -26.48 0.93
CA GLU A 219 1.17 -27.45 -0.13
C GLU A 219 1.59 -26.71 -1.41
N GLU A 220 0.80 -25.73 -1.81
CA GLU A 220 0.98 -24.90 -3.00
C GLU A 220 0.40 -23.50 -2.78
N PHE A 221 0.82 -22.53 -3.58
CA PHE A 221 0.23 -21.19 -3.61
C PHE A 221 0.33 -20.57 -5.00
N GLN A 222 -0.56 -19.64 -5.33
CA GLN A 222 -0.54 -18.92 -6.61
C GLN A 222 -0.64 -17.41 -6.36
N GLU A 223 0.36 -16.64 -6.79
CA GLU A 223 0.31 -15.18 -6.72
C GLU A 223 -0.66 -14.60 -7.74
N TYR A 224 -1.36 -13.52 -7.37
CA TYR A 224 -2.38 -12.88 -8.22
C TYR A 224 -3.38 -13.87 -8.85
N PRO A 225 -4.05 -14.71 -8.04
CA PRO A 225 -4.83 -15.85 -8.53
C PRO A 225 -6.06 -15.46 -9.35
N GLY A 226 -6.54 -14.23 -9.22
CA GLY A 226 -7.78 -13.81 -9.86
C GLY A 226 -7.83 -12.31 -10.16
N ALA A 227 -8.74 -11.94 -11.05
CA ALA A 227 -9.22 -10.59 -11.24
C ALA A 227 -10.54 -10.45 -10.49
N VAL A 228 -10.56 -9.60 -9.46
CA VAL A 228 -11.74 -9.33 -8.63
C VAL A 228 -12.31 -7.99 -9.05
N GLU A 229 -13.50 -8.02 -9.66
CA GLU A 229 -14.24 -6.80 -9.99
C GLU A 229 -14.82 -6.18 -8.71
N TYR A 230 -14.73 -4.87 -8.60
CA TYR A 230 -15.33 -4.11 -7.51
C TYR A 230 -15.75 -2.72 -7.97
N GLU A 231 -16.76 -2.16 -7.31
CA GLU A 231 -17.18 -0.80 -7.53
C GLU A 231 -16.51 0.14 -6.52
N LEU A 232 -15.99 1.26 -7.01
CA LEU A 232 -15.51 2.36 -6.19
C LEU A 232 -16.05 3.66 -6.76
N ASP A 233 -16.87 4.36 -5.97
CA ASP A 233 -17.47 5.66 -6.34
C ASP A 233 -18.20 5.64 -7.69
N GLY A 234 -18.98 4.57 -7.94
CA GLY A 234 -19.73 4.37 -9.19
C GLY A 234 -18.88 3.93 -10.39
N ALA A 235 -17.57 3.75 -10.22
CA ALA A 235 -16.67 3.25 -11.25
C ALA A 235 -16.33 1.77 -11.01
N GLN A 236 -16.47 0.95 -12.04
CA GLN A 236 -16.01 -0.43 -12.03
C GLN A 236 -14.48 -0.48 -12.13
N ARG A 237 -13.87 -1.27 -11.24
CA ARG A 237 -12.41 -1.46 -11.14
C ARG A 237 -12.09 -2.93 -10.98
N VAL A 238 -10.84 -3.27 -11.26
CA VAL A 238 -10.31 -4.63 -11.10
C VAL A 238 -9.19 -4.61 -10.08
N HIS A 239 -9.29 -5.48 -9.08
CA HIS A 239 -8.26 -5.75 -8.10
C HIS A 239 -7.67 -7.14 -8.30
N HIS A 240 -6.37 -7.29 -8.04
CA HIS A 240 -5.70 -8.58 -8.05
C HIS A 240 -5.20 -8.89 -6.64
N PRO A 241 -5.93 -9.74 -5.88
CA PRO A 241 -5.49 -10.17 -4.55
C PRO A 241 -4.08 -10.74 -4.58
N SER A 242 -3.37 -10.61 -3.47
CA SER A 242 -1.93 -10.91 -3.44
C SER A 242 -1.61 -12.39 -3.73
N VAL A 243 -2.30 -13.34 -3.10
CA VAL A 243 -2.00 -14.78 -3.24
C VAL A 243 -3.17 -15.66 -2.79
N ALA A 244 -3.38 -16.80 -3.45
CA ALA A 244 -4.19 -17.91 -2.93
C ALA A 244 -3.28 -19.06 -2.48
N VAL A 245 -3.62 -19.72 -1.38
CA VAL A 245 -2.76 -20.71 -0.71
C VAL A 245 -3.56 -21.95 -0.38
N ARG A 246 -3.07 -23.13 -0.78
CA ARG A 246 -3.57 -24.41 -0.28
C ARG A 246 -2.70 -24.89 0.87
N PHE A 247 -3.33 -25.21 1.99
CA PHE A 247 -2.66 -25.84 3.12
C PHE A 247 -2.69 -27.36 2.99
N ALA A 248 -1.74 -28.02 3.66
CA ALA A 248 -1.64 -29.48 3.70
C ALA A 248 -2.88 -30.20 4.32
N ASP A 249 -3.80 -29.46 4.94
CA ASP A 249 -5.10 -29.98 5.40
C ASP A 249 -6.22 -29.84 4.35
N GLY A 250 -5.86 -29.47 3.12
CA GLY A 250 -6.76 -29.32 1.97
C GLY A 250 -7.53 -28.00 1.92
N ARG A 251 -7.47 -27.16 2.96
CA ARG A 251 -8.16 -25.87 2.95
C ARG A 251 -7.40 -24.84 2.12
N VAL A 252 -8.15 -24.00 1.42
CA VAL A 252 -7.61 -22.91 0.60
C VAL A 252 -7.95 -21.55 1.23
N VAL A 253 -7.02 -20.60 1.21
CA VAL A 253 -7.24 -19.22 1.63
C VAL A 253 -6.79 -18.24 0.55
N LEU A 254 -7.62 -17.25 0.25
CA LEU A 254 -7.25 -16.06 -0.49
C LEU A 254 -6.74 -15.00 0.47
N ILE A 255 -5.53 -14.52 0.26
CA ILE A 255 -4.85 -13.55 1.10
C ILE A 255 -4.61 -12.28 0.29
N ASP A 256 -4.98 -11.15 0.89
CA ASP A 256 -4.62 -9.83 0.38
C ASP A 256 -3.74 -9.06 1.35
N VAL A 257 -2.67 -8.47 0.84
CA VAL A 257 -1.67 -7.75 1.63
C VAL A 257 -2.08 -6.29 1.73
N ILE A 258 -2.41 -5.84 2.95
CA ILE A 258 -2.81 -4.46 3.21
C ILE A 258 -2.18 -4.02 4.53
N PRO A 259 -1.35 -2.96 4.57
CA PRO A 259 -0.80 -2.45 5.83
C PRO A 259 -1.89 -2.13 6.84
N LEU A 260 -1.63 -2.43 8.11
CA LEU A 260 -2.65 -2.33 9.17
C LEU A 260 -3.32 -0.94 9.23
N GLY A 261 -2.53 0.14 9.10
CA GLY A 261 -3.05 1.50 9.13
C GLY A 261 -3.88 1.89 7.89
N HIS A 262 -3.75 1.14 6.80
CA HIS A 262 -4.47 1.38 5.54
C HIS A 262 -5.69 0.49 5.35
N ALA A 263 -5.89 -0.52 6.20
CA ALA A 263 -7.06 -1.39 6.15
C ALA A 263 -8.39 -0.63 6.35
N ALA A 264 -8.34 0.57 6.96
CA ALA A 264 -9.49 1.43 7.18
C ALA A 264 -9.83 2.36 5.99
N VAL A 265 -8.93 2.50 5.01
CA VAL A 265 -9.15 3.36 3.83
C VAL A 265 -10.31 2.80 3.01
N HIS A 266 -11.19 3.67 2.53
CA HIS A 266 -12.43 3.27 1.83
C HIS A 266 -12.15 2.35 0.63
N ALA A 267 -11.21 2.70 -0.23
CA ALA A 267 -10.81 1.87 -1.38
C ALA A 267 -10.34 0.46 -0.98
N ASN A 268 -9.57 0.34 0.10
CA ASN A 268 -9.12 -0.96 0.62
C ASN A 268 -10.27 -1.76 1.25
N ARG A 269 -11.22 -1.11 1.91
CA ARG A 269 -12.44 -1.76 2.42
C ARG A 269 -13.31 -2.30 1.28
N ALA A 270 -13.47 -1.55 0.19
CA ALA A 270 -14.20 -1.98 -1.00
C ALA A 270 -13.53 -3.20 -1.64
N LYS A 271 -12.21 -3.15 -1.88
CA LYS A 271 -11.41 -4.28 -2.37
C LYS A 271 -11.50 -5.51 -1.46
N ALA A 272 -11.38 -5.32 -0.16
CA ALA A 272 -11.45 -6.42 0.81
C ALA A 272 -12.84 -7.07 0.83
N THR A 273 -13.91 -6.28 0.68
CA THR A 273 -15.28 -6.80 0.61
C THR A 273 -15.49 -7.64 -0.65
N ALA A 274 -15.06 -7.14 -1.81
CA ALA A 274 -15.14 -7.86 -3.07
C ALA A 274 -14.26 -9.13 -3.06
N GLY A 275 -13.03 -9.03 -2.54
CA GLY A 275 -12.10 -10.16 -2.40
C GLY A 275 -12.64 -11.27 -1.49
N ARG A 276 -13.28 -10.88 -0.37
CA ARG A 276 -13.98 -11.83 0.51
C ARG A 276 -15.10 -12.56 -0.22
N GLY A 277 -15.96 -11.83 -0.94
CA GLY A 277 -17.03 -12.42 -1.75
C GLY A 277 -16.49 -13.37 -2.82
N TYR A 278 -15.42 -12.97 -3.51
CA TYR A 278 -14.75 -13.78 -4.52
C TYR A 278 -14.17 -15.08 -3.95
N ALA A 279 -13.54 -15.02 -2.77
CA ALA A 279 -12.99 -16.18 -2.08
C ALA A 279 -14.09 -17.15 -1.63
N HIS A 280 -15.11 -16.63 -0.94
CA HIS A 280 -16.18 -17.43 -0.38
C HIS A 280 -17.02 -18.12 -1.46
N ALA A 281 -17.21 -17.48 -2.62
CA ALA A 281 -17.88 -18.09 -3.76
C ALA A 281 -17.18 -19.35 -4.30
N ARG A 282 -15.89 -19.54 -3.97
CA ARG A 282 -15.05 -20.68 -4.39
C ARG A 282 -14.79 -21.68 -3.27
N GLY A 283 -15.46 -21.54 -2.14
CA GLY A 283 -15.16 -22.32 -0.93
C GLY A 283 -13.79 -22.00 -0.32
N TRP A 284 -13.15 -20.90 -0.71
CA TRP A 284 -11.88 -20.46 -0.12
C TRP A 284 -12.11 -19.60 1.12
N GLY A 285 -11.23 -19.69 2.11
CA GLY A 285 -11.17 -18.72 3.19
C GLY A 285 -10.66 -17.36 2.71
N TRP A 286 -10.90 -16.32 3.52
CA TRP A 286 -10.44 -14.95 3.25
C TRP A 286 -9.55 -14.42 4.37
N LEU A 287 -8.50 -13.69 4.02
CA LEU A 287 -7.64 -13.01 4.97
C LEU A 287 -7.06 -11.70 4.41
N VAL A 288 -7.20 -10.62 5.17
CA VAL A 288 -6.32 -9.44 5.01
C VAL A 288 -5.09 -9.63 5.89
N TRP A 289 -3.92 -9.81 5.26
CA TRP A 289 -2.65 -9.96 5.94
C TRP A 289 -1.91 -8.62 6.02
N THR A 290 -1.61 -8.19 7.24
CA THR A 290 -1.08 -6.84 7.51
C THR A 290 0.42 -6.82 7.80
N GLY A 291 1.05 -8.00 7.89
CA GLY A 291 2.41 -8.24 8.37
C GLY A 291 2.71 -7.77 9.81
N SER A 292 1.70 -7.24 10.52
CA SER A 292 1.73 -6.93 11.94
C SER A 292 1.30 -8.14 12.77
N GLN A 293 1.60 -8.12 14.06
CA GLN A 293 1.02 -9.08 15.01
C GLN A 293 -0.49 -8.90 15.17
N SER A 294 -1.02 -7.71 14.84
CA SER A 294 -2.46 -7.37 14.88
C SER A 294 -3.09 -7.40 13.49
N GLY A 295 -4.29 -7.97 13.39
CA GLY A 295 -5.11 -7.93 12.17
C GLY A 295 -6.20 -6.87 12.21
N VAL A 296 -7.03 -6.83 11.16
CA VAL A 296 -8.17 -5.90 11.06
C VAL A 296 -9.15 -6.06 12.22
N ALA A 297 -9.49 -7.29 12.60
CA ALA A 297 -10.38 -7.56 13.73
C ALA A 297 -9.79 -7.12 15.09
N ASP A 298 -8.46 -7.10 15.25
CA ASP A 298 -7.82 -6.59 16.45
C ASP A 298 -7.86 -5.05 16.47
N LEU A 299 -7.67 -4.42 15.30
CA LEU A 299 -7.79 -2.97 15.13
C LEU A 299 -9.19 -2.47 15.45
N MET A 300 -10.25 -3.19 15.04
CA MET A 300 -11.64 -2.86 15.39
C MET A 300 -11.93 -2.94 16.89
N ARG A 301 -11.21 -3.79 17.64
CA ARG A 301 -11.35 -3.95 19.09
C ARG A 301 -10.43 -3.04 19.90
N ARG A 302 -9.53 -2.31 19.23
CA ARG A 302 -8.60 -1.38 19.87
C ARG A 302 -9.38 -0.36 20.68
N GLN A 303 -9.00 -0.20 21.95
CA GLN A 303 -9.57 0.83 22.81
C GLN A 303 -8.99 2.18 22.41
N VAL A 304 -9.86 3.13 22.14
CA VAL A 304 -9.51 4.52 21.85
C VAL A 304 -10.13 5.39 22.94
N ASP A 305 -9.40 6.43 23.35
CA ASP A 305 -9.88 7.34 24.37
C ASP A 305 -11.25 7.95 24.01
N ALA A 306 -12.17 7.94 24.98
CA ALA A 306 -13.55 8.33 24.77
C ALA A 306 -13.70 9.82 24.45
N ARG A 307 -12.79 10.69 24.92
CA ARG A 307 -12.79 12.11 24.56
C ARG A 307 -12.45 12.26 23.08
N THR A 308 -11.40 11.59 22.60
CA THR A 308 -11.04 11.58 21.17
C THR A 308 -12.18 11.08 20.28
N GLU A 309 -12.80 9.95 20.66
CA GLU A 309 -13.93 9.39 19.93
C GLU A 309 -15.12 10.36 19.86
N ASN A 310 -15.47 11.00 20.97
CA ASN A 310 -16.58 11.95 21.02
C ASN A 310 -16.31 13.24 20.22
N ILE A 311 -15.07 13.76 20.24
CA ILE A 311 -14.70 14.93 19.43
C ILE A 311 -14.91 14.63 17.94
N LEU A 312 -14.38 13.52 17.44
CA LEU A 312 -14.53 13.15 16.02
C LEU A 312 -16.00 12.88 15.65
N ARG A 313 -16.75 12.17 16.50
CA ARG A 313 -18.17 11.90 16.26
C ARG A 313 -18.98 13.19 16.14
N ASN A 314 -18.73 14.17 17.01
CA ASN A 314 -19.43 15.44 16.98
C ASN A 314 -19.07 16.24 15.73
N ARG A 315 -17.78 16.31 15.36
CA ARG A 315 -17.36 16.98 14.12
C ARG A 315 -17.98 16.35 12.88
N LEU A 316 -17.99 15.02 12.81
CA LEU A 316 -18.62 14.30 11.70
C LEU A 316 -20.14 14.38 11.67
N ALA A 317 -20.78 14.79 12.76
CA ALA A 317 -22.21 15.11 12.77
C ALA A 317 -22.49 16.45 12.09
N ASP A 318 -21.56 17.41 12.16
CA ASP A 318 -21.68 18.73 11.54
C ASP A 318 -21.28 18.71 10.05
N GLY A 319 -20.38 17.81 9.65
CA GLY A 319 -19.98 17.65 8.25
C GLY A 319 -18.72 16.80 8.06
N PRO A 320 -18.23 16.66 6.82
CA PRO A 320 -16.97 16.00 6.54
C PRO A 320 -15.78 16.73 7.19
N VAL A 321 -14.82 15.96 7.70
CA VAL A 321 -13.58 16.47 8.28
C VAL A 321 -12.46 16.38 7.25
N ASP A 322 -11.77 17.50 7.03
CA ASP A 322 -10.61 17.58 6.15
C ASP A 322 -9.30 17.30 6.89
N TRP A 323 -8.17 17.38 6.18
CA TRP A 323 -6.86 17.08 6.76
C TRP A 323 -6.42 18.11 7.81
N VAL A 324 -6.76 19.38 7.60
CA VAL A 324 -6.37 20.48 8.49
C VAL A 324 -7.08 20.32 9.83
N GLU A 325 -8.38 20.04 9.79
CA GLU A 325 -9.15 19.77 11.00
C GLU A 325 -8.72 18.46 11.68
N LEU A 326 -8.51 17.38 10.93
CA LEU A 326 -8.01 16.13 11.53
C LEU A 326 -6.67 16.35 12.25
N ARG A 327 -5.75 17.10 11.63
CA ARG A 327 -4.46 17.43 12.23
C ARG A 327 -4.63 18.15 13.57
N ARG A 328 -5.50 19.16 13.63
CA ARG A 328 -5.80 19.89 14.86
C ARG A 328 -6.33 18.97 15.95
N ILE A 329 -7.25 18.07 15.61
CA ILE A 329 -7.80 17.08 16.56
C ILE A 329 -6.69 16.17 17.06
N ARG A 330 -5.78 15.70 16.18
CA ARG A 330 -4.64 14.86 16.57
C ARG A 330 -3.67 15.58 17.51
N GLU A 331 -3.40 16.86 17.27
CA GLU A 331 -2.56 17.68 18.14
C GLU A 331 -3.22 17.92 19.51
N GLU A 332 -4.54 18.10 19.56
CA GLU A 332 -5.28 18.28 20.82
C GLU A 332 -5.37 16.99 21.65
N THR A 333 -5.58 15.85 20.98
CA THR A 333 -5.93 14.58 21.63
C THR A 333 -4.78 13.59 21.76
N GLY A 334 -3.69 13.80 21.02
CA GLY A 334 -2.60 12.83 20.89
C GLY A 334 -2.96 11.61 20.03
N MET A 335 -4.06 11.65 19.26
CA MET A 335 -4.54 10.53 18.46
C MET A 335 -3.52 10.02 17.43
N GLU A 336 -3.19 8.74 17.52
CA GLU A 336 -2.31 8.06 16.57
C GLU A 336 -3.06 7.53 15.35
N LEU A 337 -2.32 7.14 14.30
CA LEU A 337 -2.90 6.59 13.07
C LEU A 337 -3.74 5.34 13.33
N LEU A 338 -3.31 4.45 14.23
CA LEU A 338 -4.06 3.23 14.52
C LEU A 338 -5.32 3.50 15.36
N ASP A 339 -5.32 4.54 16.19
CA ASP A 339 -6.53 4.97 16.89
C ASP A 339 -7.54 5.53 15.88
N PHE A 340 -7.06 6.36 14.96
CA PHE A 340 -7.87 6.90 13.88
C PHE A 340 -8.47 5.78 13.00
N ALA A 341 -7.64 4.84 12.53
CA ALA A 341 -8.09 3.71 11.71
C ALA A 341 -9.07 2.81 12.47
N ALA A 342 -8.87 2.60 13.79
CA ALA A 342 -9.79 1.86 14.64
C ALA A 342 -11.16 2.55 14.72
N LEU A 343 -11.20 3.87 14.94
CA LEU A 343 -12.45 4.63 14.97
C LEU A 343 -13.18 4.60 13.62
N VAL A 344 -12.46 4.74 12.51
CA VAL A 344 -13.02 4.64 11.16
C VAL A 344 -13.71 3.29 10.95
N LEU A 345 -13.04 2.19 11.31
CA LEU A 345 -13.62 0.85 11.17
C LEU A 345 -14.78 0.61 12.14
N LYS A 346 -14.67 1.05 13.40
CA LYS A 346 -15.67 0.87 14.45
C LYS A 346 -17.00 1.56 14.10
N HIS A 347 -16.93 2.75 13.51
CA HIS A 347 -18.12 3.56 13.19
C HIS A 347 -18.56 3.46 11.74
N GLY A 348 -17.85 2.69 10.89
CA GLY A 348 -18.14 2.63 9.46
C GLY A 348 -17.98 4.00 8.79
N TRP A 349 -16.98 4.80 9.17
CA TRP A 349 -16.73 6.07 8.49
C TRP A 349 -16.05 5.83 7.15
N ARG A 350 -16.31 6.71 6.19
CA ARG A 350 -15.60 6.76 4.93
C ARG A 350 -14.34 7.61 5.09
N TRP A 351 -13.19 6.98 4.87
CA TRP A 351 -11.89 7.66 4.82
C TRP A 351 -11.29 7.57 3.41
N ASP A 352 -11.28 8.71 2.72
CA ASP A 352 -10.62 8.91 1.44
C ASP A 352 -9.20 9.45 1.63
N ARG A 353 -8.26 8.93 0.84
CA ARG A 353 -6.84 9.32 0.95
C ARG A 353 -6.52 10.61 0.17
N GLY A 354 -7.16 10.83 -0.98
CA GLY A 354 -6.84 11.92 -1.90
C GLY A 354 -8.04 12.36 -2.73
N PRO A 355 -8.55 13.60 -2.56
CA PRO A 355 -8.25 14.48 -1.43
C PRO A 355 -8.56 13.78 -0.10
N PHE A 356 -7.78 14.09 0.94
CA PHE A 356 -8.10 13.56 2.27
C PHE A 356 -9.50 14.03 2.66
N ARG A 357 -10.36 13.08 3.00
CA ARG A 357 -11.71 13.37 3.50
C ARG A 357 -12.15 12.26 4.43
N LEU A 358 -12.64 12.64 5.59
CA LEU A 358 -13.34 11.76 6.50
C LEU A 358 -14.81 12.16 6.52
N SER A 359 -15.70 11.20 6.33
CA SER A 359 -17.15 11.45 6.31
C SER A 359 -17.91 10.26 6.89
N ARG A 360 -19.17 10.49 7.26
CA ARG A 360 -20.09 9.39 7.59
C ARG A 360 -20.44 8.65 6.31
N GLU A 361 -20.50 7.32 6.37
CA GLU A 361 -21.03 6.50 5.28
C GLU A 361 -22.54 6.83 5.17
N SER A 362 -22.96 7.25 3.98
CA SER A 362 -24.29 7.80 3.67
C SER A 362 -25.37 6.72 3.61
#